data_AF-A0A1I3CP32-F1
#
_entry.id   AF-A0A1I3CP32-F1
#
_cell.length_a   1.000
_cell.length_b   1.000
_cell.length_c   1.000
_cell.angle_alpha   90.00
_cell.angle_beta   90.00
_cell.angle_gamma   90.00
#
_symmetry.space_group_name_H-M   'P 1'
#
loop_
_entity.id
_entity.type
_entity.pdbx_description
1 polymer ?
#
loop_
_entity_poly.entity_id
_entity_poly.type
_entity_poly.pdbx_seq_one_letter_code
_entity_poly.pdbx_strand_id
1 'polypeptide(L)'
;DAMIVAHVGTAPTADQVAALRSVADRVVDPVEAMATRIRDAVGLDELDSESDRTPDRSAESAASPESTDSPISAASPESTDSPISAASPESTDSLESTDSPESTDSPGSADSPGSADSPGSAESARPPGSAERPPRLIRTIRGLSGPLLVVAHDNPDPDAIASAVGLARIAEAIGVPADPCYGGEIAHQENRAMVNLLDLSLSTVDGIDLEEYGGIALVDHSRAGVNDSLPEGTPVDVVIDHHPPRGPVEGTFVDVRPDAGATSTLIEEYLSRLGIEPDRALATALLYGIRIDTRDFTREVSIPDFEAAASLTPHVDESTLDRVESPSVSPETLRVLATAIDRRDVRGSTVASCVGEITDRDALAQAADRLLDLEGIAVTFVYGYMDGVIYGSARARGTDLDVGELLRDALAQAGSAGGHANMAGAQVPLGILEAVAEDESLVDVVEEFVAGRFFESLSSPPTPPSGTTPEAIDADFPD
;
A
#
# COMPACT_ATOMS: atom_id res chain seq x y z
N ASP A 1 19.96 -22.92 10.29
CA ASP A 1 20.25 -23.53 8.99
C ASP A 1 18.96 -23.80 8.23
N ALA A 2 18.53 -22.83 7.43
CA ALA A 2 17.47 -23.04 6.45
C ALA A 2 18.10 -23.57 5.16
N MET A 3 17.54 -24.65 4.59
CA MET A 3 18.01 -25.22 3.33
C MET A 3 16.95 -24.96 2.26
N ILE A 4 17.29 -24.12 1.28
CA ILE A 4 16.43 -23.87 0.13
C ILE A 4 16.84 -24.84 -0.98
N VAL A 5 15.90 -25.66 -1.44
CA VAL A 5 16.10 -26.57 -2.59
C VAL A 5 15.24 -26.08 -3.73
N ALA A 6 15.87 -25.60 -4.80
CA ALA A 6 15.19 -25.20 -6.03
C ALA A 6 15.61 -26.09 -7.20
N HIS A 7 14.64 -26.56 -7.99
CA HIS A 7 14.87 -27.40 -9.17
C HIS A 7 14.54 -26.62 -10.45
N VAL A 8 15.48 -26.59 -11.40
CA VAL A 8 15.42 -25.74 -12.61
C VAL A 8 15.43 -26.58 -13.88
N GLY A 9 15.00 -27.83 -13.78
CA GLY A 9 15.14 -28.82 -14.84
C GLY A 9 16.56 -29.40 -14.95
N THR A 10 16.82 -30.11 -16.04
CA THR A 10 18.06 -30.89 -16.26
C THR A 10 19.16 -30.14 -17.01
N ALA A 11 18.88 -28.95 -17.55
CA ALA A 11 19.83 -28.13 -18.31
C ALA A 11 19.53 -26.62 -18.17
N PRO A 12 19.72 -26.02 -16.99
CA PRO A 12 19.43 -24.60 -16.78
C PRO A 12 20.40 -23.69 -17.54
N THR A 13 19.91 -22.54 -17.99
CA THR A 13 20.75 -21.49 -18.59
C THR A 13 21.53 -20.72 -17.51
N ALA A 14 22.59 -20.00 -17.91
CA ALA A 14 23.38 -19.19 -16.98
C ALA A 14 22.53 -18.12 -16.27
N ASP A 15 21.60 -17.49 -16.99
CA ASP A 15 20.70 -16.47 -16.44
C ASP A 15 19.73 -17.06 -15.42
N GLN A 16 19.21 -18.27 -15.66
CA GLN A 16 18.33 -18.97 -14.71
C GLN A 16 19.05 -19.34 -13.41
N VAL A 17 20.31 -19.77 -13.51
CA VAL A 17 21.15 -20.05 -12.34
C VAL A 17 21.48 -18.76 -11.57
N ALA A 18 21.75 -17.66 -12.28
CA ALA A 18 22.02 -16.36 -11.66
C ALA A 18 20.79 -15.80 -10.93
N ALA A 19 19.60 -15.89 -11.53
CA ALA A 19 18.35 -15.48 -10.91
C ALA A 19 18.08 -16.23 -9.59
N LEU A 20 18.28 -17.55 -9.58
CA LEU A 20 18.09 -18.36 -8.38
C LEU A 20 19.08 -18.08 -7.26
N ARG A 21 20.34 -17.77 -7.60
CA ARG A 21 21.33 -17.33 -6.60
C ARG A 21 20.94 -15.99 -6.01
N SER A 22 20.52 -15.04 -6.84
CA SER A 22 20.02 -13.74 -6.37
C SER A 22 18.78 -13.86 -5.48
N VAL A 23 17.88 -14.82 -5.75
CA VAL A 23 16.76 -15.13 -4.83
C VAL A 23 17.27 -15.75 -3.54
N ALA A 24 18.17 -16.73 -3.61
CA ALA A 24 18.72 -17.40 -2.44
C ALA A 24 19.48 -16.44 -1.51
N ASP A 25 20.31 -15.55 -2.05
CA ASP A 25 21.08 -14.58 -1.26
C ASP A 25 20.15 -13.60 -0.52
N ARG A 26 19.05 -13.18 -1.15
CA ARG A 26 18.01 -12.36 -0.50
C ARG A 26 17.31 -13.06 0.67
N VAL A 27 17.19 -14.38 0.62
CA VAL A 27 16.52 -15.16 1.68
C VAL A 27 17.50 -15.56 2.79
N VAL A 28 18.78 -15.77 2.44
CA VAL A 28 19.82 -16.20 3.39
C VAL A 28 20.39 -15.03 4.19
N ASP A 29 20.64 -13.88 3.55
CA ASP A 29 21.10 -12.66 4.23
C ASP A 29 20.41 -11.42 3.65
N PRO A 30 19.17 -11.14 4.08
CA PRO A 30 18.41 -10.00 3.60
C PRO A 30 19.06 -8.66 3.94
N VAL A 31 19.88 -8.61 5.01
CA VAL A 31 20.56 -7.39 5.46
C VAL A 31 21.72 -7.06 4.53
N GLU A 32 22.57 -8.03 4.18
CA GLU A 32 23.67 -7.83 3.24
C GLU A 32 23.17 -7.51 1.81
N ALA A 33 22.10 -8.18 1.37
CA ALA A 33 21.47 -7.91 0.09
C ALA A 33 20.91 -6.48 -0.01
N MET A 34 20.27 -5.99 1.06
CA MET A 34 19.78 -4.61 1.17
C MET A 34 20.94 -3.61 1.19
N ALA A 35 21.97 -3.87 2.00
CA ALA A 35 23.13 -3.00 2.14
C ALA A 35 23.93 -2.86 0.84
N THR A 36 23.99 -3.93 0.03
CA THR A 36 24.67 -3.90 -1.28
C THR A 36 23.89 -3.05 -2.29
N ARG A 37 22.56 -3.22 -2.39
CA ARG A 37 21.73 -2.35 -3.23
C ARG A 37 21.81 -0.88 -2.85
N ILE A 38 21.83 -0.60 -1.55
CA ILE A 38 22.01 0.77 -1.06
C ILE A 38 23.36 1.29 -1.57
N ARG A 39 24.47 0.59 -1.30
CA ARG A 39 25.81 1.02 -1.76
C ARG A 39 25.91 1.26 -3.26
N ASP A 40 25.34 0.37 -4.08
CA ASP A 40 25.28 0.53 -5.53
C ASP A 40 24.48 1.77 -5.95
N ALA A 41 23.34 2.00 -5.29
CA ALA A 41 22.46 3.14 -5.59
C ALA A 41 23.04 4.48 -5.14
N VAL A 42 23.83 4.52 -4.06
CA VAL A 42 24.49 5.75 -3.57
C VAL A 42 25.92 5.94 -4.11
N GLY A 43 26.45 4.98 -4.89
CA GLY A 43 27.78 5.09 -5.51
C GLY A 43 28.95 5.07 -4.53
N LEU A 44 28.84 4.32 -3.43
CA LEU A 44 29.82 4.35 -2.33
C LEU A 44 31.12 3.56 -2.58
N ASP A 45 31.27 2.92 -3.73
CA ASP A 45 32.45 2.06 -4.02
C ASP A 45 33.73 2.84 -4.41
N GLU A 46 33.70 4.17 -4.56
CA GLU A 46 34.88 4.94 -5.01
C GLU A 46 35.70 5.64 -3.90
N LEU A 47 35.35 5.54 -2.61
CA LEU A 47 35.99 6.36 -1.56
C LEU A 47 37.11 5.67 -0.73
N ASP A 48 37.44 4.41 -0.99
CA ASP A 48 38.42 3.66 -0.17
C ASP A 48 39.84 3.55 -0.76
N SER A 49 40.24 4.40 -1.72
CA SER A 49 41.58 4.33 -2.34
C SER A 49 42.51 5.54 -2.16
N GLU A 50 42.13 6.56 -1.39
CA GLU A 50 43.01 7.73 -1.14
C GLU A 50 43.28 7.98 0.36
N SER A 51 43.96 7.04 1.03
CA SER A 51 44.54 7.30 2.35
C SER A 51 45.98 6.76 2.49
N ASP A 52 46.86 7.08 1.53
CA ASP A 52 48.30 6.94 1.79
C ASP A 52 49.16 7.87 0.92
N ARG A 53 49.10 9.19 1.14
CA ARG A 53 50.19 10.14 0.82
C ARG A 53 50.17 11.35 1.73
N THR A 54 51.10 11.41 2.69
CA THR A 54 51.56 12.70 3.25
C THR A 54 52.34 13.48 2.19
N PRO A 55 52.20 14.82 2.15
CA PRO A 55 53.42 15.62 2.16
C PRO A 55 53.35 16.90 3.01
N ASP A 56 54.40 17.01 3.83
CA ASP A 56 55.25 18.15 4.16
C ASP A 56 54.76 19.61 4.00
N ARG A 57 55.04 20.39 5.05
CA ARG A 57 54.81 21.82 5.17
C ARG A 57 55.97 22.59 4.54
N SER A 58 55.68 23.63 3.74
CA SER A 58 56.51 24.84 3.64
C SER A 58 55.82 25.97 2.85
N ALA A 59 55.47 27.04 3.60
CA ALA A 59 55.66 28.46 3.32
C ALA A 59 54.93 29.21 2.16
N GLU A 60 54.45 30.41 2.55
CA GLU A 60 54.19 31.65 1.77
C GLU A 60 52.97 31.69 0.82
N SER A 61 52.40 32.83 0.46
CA SER A 61 52.11 34.13 1.09
C SER A 61 51.26 34.89 0.07
N ALA A 62 50.19 35.55 0.55
CA ALA A 62 49.53 36.72 -0.06
C ALA A 62 48.60 36.59 -1.29
N ALA A 63 47.53 37.39 -1.16
CA ALA A 63 46.78 38.13 -2.19
C ALA A 63 45.55 37.47 -2.85
N SER A 64 44.37 37.87 -2.37
CA SER A 64 43.19 38.14 -3.22
C SER A 64 43.52 39.26 -4.24
N PRO A 65 42.88 39.29 -5.41
CA PRO A 65 41.64 40.09 -5.51
C PRO A 65 40.54 39.55 -6.45
N GLU A 66 39.33 40.03 -6.14
CA GLU A 66 38.19 40.44 -7.00
C GLU A 66 37.97 39.87 -8.42
N SER A 67 36.72 39.40 -8.60
CA SER A 67 35.75 39.59 -9.69
C SER A 67 36.23 39.72 -11.15
N THR A 68 35.67 38.89 -12.06
CA THR A 68 34.91 39.32 -13.26
C THR A 68 34.43 38.13 -14.11
N ASP A 69 33.25 38.34 -14.69
CA ASP A 69 32.70 37.85 -15.96
C ASP A 69 32.44 36.36 -16.25
N SER A 70 31.15 36.09 -16.48
CA SER A 70 30.61 35.03 -17.34
C SER A 70 31.26 35.02 -18.72
N PRO A 71 31.33 33.85 -19.39
CA PRO A 71 30.60 33.76 -20.67
C PRO A 71 29.97 32.38 -21.00
N ILE A 72 28.82 32.46 -21.67
CA ILE A 72 28.42 31.78 -22.92
C ILE A 72 28.35 30.23 -22.97
N SER A 73 27.12 29.78 -23.25
CA SER A 73 26.64 28.61 -23.99
C SER A 73 27.63 27.61 -24.64
N ALA A 74 27.39 26.33 -24.38
CA ALA A 74 27.59 25.20 -25.30
C ALA A 74 26.55 24.11 -24.92
N ALA A 75 25.50 23.91 -25.72
CA ALA A 75 25.40 22.88 -26.75
C ALA A 75 25.11 21.47 -26.19
N SER A 76 23.87 21.01 -26.41
CA SER A 76 23.40 19.63 -26.24
C SER A 76 24.25 18.64 -27.04
N PRO A 77 24.41 17.38 -26.59
CA PRO A 77 24.75 16.29 -27.49
C PRO A 77 23.48 15.58 -28.00
N GLU A 78 23.42 15.45 -29.32
CA GLU A 78 22.52 14.60 -30.07
C GLU A 78 22.81 13.10 -29.89
N SER A 79 21.74 12.34 -30.12
CA SER A 79 21.59 10.92 -30.44
C SER A 79 22.73 10.21 -31.19
N THR A 80 23.00 8.97 -30.76
CA THR A 80 23.52 7.84 -31.56
C THR A 80 22.85 6.57 -31.00
N ASP A 81 21.92 5.94 -31.71
CA ASP A 81 22.02 4.94 -32.78
C ASP A 81 21.61 3.54 -32.28
N SER A 82 20.48 3.07 -32.78
CA SER A 82 19.89 1.74 -32.55
C SER A 82 20.56 0.66 -33.40
N PRO A 83 20.58 -0.62 -32.97
CA PRO A 83 20.75 -1.72 -33.91
C PRO A 83 19.43 -2.47 -34.18
N ILE A 84 18.97 -2.30 -35.42
CA ILE A 84 18.65 -3.34 -36.43
C ILE A 84 17.76 -4.53 -35.99
N SER A 85 16.52 -4.49 -36.48
CA SER A 85 15.59 -5.61 -36.63
C SER A 85 16.11 -6.69 -37.58
N ALA A 86 16.05 -7.96 -37.17
CA ALA A 86 16.19 -9.11 -38.05
C ALA A 86 14.80 -9.61 -38.47
N ALA A 87 14.60 -9.70 -39.78
CA ALA A 87 13.36 -10.07 -40.44
C ALA A 87 13.07 -11.58 -40.40
N SER A 88 11.79 -11.91 -40.28
CA SER A 88 11.18 -13.21 -40.55
C SER A 88 11.39 -13.66 -42.01
N PRO A 89 11.50 -14.96 -42.31
CA PRO A 89 11.49 -15.42 -43.69
C PRO A 89 10.06 -15.64 -44.21
N GLU A 90 9.84 -15.16 -45.43
CA GLU A 90 8.65 -15.36 -46.25
C GLU A 90 8.48 -16.81 -46.72
N SER A 91 7.24 -17.28 -46.71
CA SER A 91 6.76 -18.49 -47.37
C SER A 91 6.53 -18.24 -48.87
N THR A 92 7.10 -19.08 -49.74
CA THR A 92 6.81 -19.12 -51.17
C THR A 92 6.31 -20.49 -51.61
N ASP A 93 5.23 -20.42 -52.39
CA ASP A 93 4.62 -21.28 -53.40
C ASP A 93 4.59 -22.82 -53.39
N SER A 94 3.39 -23.25 -53.79
CA SER A 94 2.86 -24.56 -54.15
C SER A 94 3.66 -25.33 -55.21
N LEU A 95 3.60 -26.67 -55.19
CA LEU A 95 3.06 -27.53 -56.26
C LEU A 95 3.15 -29.05 -55.95
N GLU A 96 2.12 -29.73 -56.43
CA GLU A 96 2.01 -31.14 -56.84
C GLU A 96 1.70 -32.30 -55.86
N SER A 97 0.61 -32.96 -56.25
CA SER A 97 -0.03 -34.21 -55.87
C SER A 97 0.85 -35.46 -56.06
N THR A 98 0.59 -36.52 -55.29
CA THR A 98 0.31 -37.89 -55.79
C THR A 98 -0.05 -38.86 -54.65
N ASP A 99 -1.09 -39.65 -54.93
CA ASP A 99 -1.43 -41.02 -54.52
C ASP A 99 -1.65 -41.43 -53.05
N SER A 100 -2.92 -41.81 -52.79
CA SER A 100 -3.36 -42.83 -51.83
C SER A 100 -2.79 -44.22 -52.20
N PRO A 101 -2.78 -45.19 -51.27
CA PRO A 101 -3.90 -46.14 -51.27
C PRO A 101 -4.35 -46.70 -49.89
N GLU A 102 -5.62 -47.15 -49.93
CA GLU A 102 -6.25 -48.32 -49.31
C GLU A 102 -6.23 -48.61 -47.79
N SER A 103 -7.47 -48.55 -47.27
CA SER A 103 -8.17 -49.43 -46.33
C SER A 103 -7.61 -50.82 -46.03
N THR A 104 -7.72 -51.23 -44.76
CA THR A 104 -8.19 -52.58 -44.36
C THR A 104 -8.86 -52.58 -42.98
N ASP A 105 -10.13 -52.99 -42.98
CA ASP A 105 -10.85 -53.87 -42.05
C ASP A 105 -10.84 -53.70 -40.52
N SER A 106 -12.05 -53.43 -40.00
CA SER A 106 -12.56 -53.86 -38.70
C SER A 106 -12.73 -55.40 -38.64
N PRO A 107 -12.67 -55.98 -37.43
CA PRO A 107 -13.87 -56.60 -36.84
C PRO A 107 -14.00 -56.15 -35.37
N GLY A 108 -15.15 -56.05 -34.73
CA GLY A 108 -16.26 -56.98 -34.64
C GLY A 108 -16.65 -57.02 -33.16
N SER A 109 -17.94 -56.82 -32.87
CA SER A 109 -18.55 -56.63 -31.56
C SER A 109 -18.28 -57.75 -30.55
N ALA A 110 -18.13 -57.40 -29.27
CA ALA A 110 -18.42 -58.29 -28.15
C ALA A 110 -18.83 -57.49 -26.90
N ASP A 111 -19.77 -58.06 -26.17
CA ASP A 111 -20.61 -57.51 -25.11
C ASP A 111 -19.91 -56.90 -23.88
N SER A 112 -20.59 -55.93 -23.28
CA SER A 112 -20.39 -55.45 -21.91
C SER A 112 -20.52 -56.59 -20.88
N PRO A 113 -19.81 -56.49 -19.75
CA PRO A 113 -20.56 -56.24 -18.51
C PRO A 113 -19.87 -55.27 -17.53
N GLY A 114 -20.69 -54.48 -16.84
CA GLY A 114 -20.62 -54.29 -15.39
C GLY A 114 -19.46 -53.48 -14.80
N SER A 115 -19.76 -52.22 -14.52
CA SER A 115 -19.55 -51.56 -13.21
C SER A 115 -18.22 -51.77 -12.48
N ALA A 116 -17.38 -50.72 -12.51
CA ALA A 116 -16.58 -50.32 -11.35
C ALA A 116 -16.48 -48.79 -11.36
N ASP A 117 -17.14 -48.16 -10.39
CA ASP A 117 -17.03 -46.72 -10.11
C ASP A 117 -15.58 -46.34 -9.85
N SER A 118 -15.10 -45.36 -10.61
CA SER A 118 -13.92 -44.57 -10.25
C SER A 118 -14.30 -43.62 -9.10
N PRO A 119 -13.48 -43.47 -8.05
CA PRO A 119 -13.81 -42.58 -6.95
C PRO A 119 -13.79 -41.13 -7.43
N GLY A 120 -14.89 -40.43 -7.17
CA GLY A 120 -15.13 -39.07 -7.58
C GLY A 120 -14.07 -38.11 -7.06
N SER A 121 -13.72 -37.16 -7.92
CA SER A 121 -13.13 -35.89 -7.55
C SER A 121 -13.91 -35.31 -6.38
N ALA A 122 -13.19 -34.94 -5.31
CA ALA A 122 -13.76 -34.26 -4.17
C ALA A 122 -14.32 -32.90 -4.63
N GLU A 123 -15.63 -32.83 -4.88
CA GLU A 123 -16.35 -31.57 -4.75
C GLU A 123 -16.18 -31.13 -3.29
N SER A 124 -15.30 -30.15 -3.08
CA SER A 124 -15.29 -29.32 -1.88
C SER A 124 -16.73 -28.88 -1.63
N ALA A 125 -17.28 -29.23 -0.47
CA ALA A 125 -18.66 -28.98 -0.12
C ALA A 125 -18.92 -27.47 -0.09
N ARG A 126 -19.36 -26.92 -1.23
CA ARG A 126 -19.71 -25.51 -1.37
C ARG A 126 -20.87 -25.18 -0.41
N PRO A 127 -20.81 -24.01 0.27
CA PRO A 127 -21.91 -23.60 1.11
C PRO A 127 -23.20 -23.46 0.27
N PRO A 128 -24.35 -23.91 0.80
CA PRO A 128 -25.64 -23.79 0.12
C PRO A 128 -25.95 -22.31 -0.16
N GLY A 129 -26.24 -21.99 -1.42
CA GLY A 129 -26.54 -20.62 -1.88
C GLY A 129 -25.47 -19.97 -2.77
N SER A 130 -24.23 -20.50 -2.78
CA SER A 130 -23.13 -19.95 -3.60
C SER A 130 -23.44 -19.89 -5.10
N ALA A 131 -24.14 -20.88 -5.66
CA ALA A 131 -24.51 -20.91 -7.07
C ALA A 131 -25.60 -19.89 -7.45
N GLU A 132 -26.43 -19.45 -6.48
CA GLU A 132 -27.53 -18.50 -6.73
C GLU A 132 -27.09 -17.03 -6.63
N ARG A 133 -25.91 -16.75 -6.04
CA ARG A 133 -25.41 -15.40 -5.83
C ARG A 133 -25.20 -14.61 -7.13
N PRO A 134 -24.45 -15.10 -8.14
CA PRO A 134 -24.21 -14.30 -9.36
C PRO A 134 -25.51 -13.96 -10.12
N PRO A 135 -26.47 -14.90 -10.34
CA PRO A 135 -27.75 -14.55 -10.96
C PRO A 135 -28.57 -13.53 -10.15
N ARG A 136 -28.52 -13.59 -8.82
CA ARG A 136 -29.20 -12.61 -7.95
C ARG A 136 -28.56 -11.24 -8.04
N LEU A 137 -27.23 -11.13 -7.99
CA LEU A 137 -26.50 -9.87 -8.17
C LEU A 137 -26.87 -9.22 -9.51
N ILE A 138 -26.79 -9.97 -10.61
CA ILE A 138 -27.17 -9.48 -11.96
C ILE A 138 -28.61 -8.98 -11.97
N ARG A 139 -29.54 -9.74 -11.37
CA ARG A 139 -30.96 -9.36 -11.35
C ARG A 139 -31.19 -8.06 -10.56
N THR A 140 -30.48 -7.88 -9.46
CA THR A 140 -30.54 -6.64 -8.67
C THR A 140 -30.02 -5.47 -9.48
N ILE A 141 -28.80 -5.56 -10.02
CA ILE A 141 -28.16 -4.46 -10.78
C ILE A 141 -28.96 -4.12 -12.05
N ARG A 142 -29.43 -5.11 -12.82
CA ARG A 142 -30.28 -4.86 -14.00
C ARG A 142 -31.67 -4.33 -13.68
N GLY A 143 -32.11 -4.46 -12.43
CA GLY A 143 -33.40 -3.97 -11.96
C GLY A 143 -33.40 -2.48 -11.62
N LEU A 144 -32.22 -1.85 -11.54
CA LEU A 144 -32.06 -0.45 -11.20
C LEU A 144 -32.64 0.45 -12.31
N SER A 145 -33.16 1.61 -11.91
CA SER A 145 -33.76 2.58 -12.83
C SER A 145 -32.76 3.53 -13.51
N GLY A 146 -31.47 3.39 -13.20
CA GLY A 146 -30.40 4.30 -13.61
C GLY A 146 -29.01 3.71 -13.32
N PRO A 147 -27.95 4.53 -13.38
CA PRO A 147 -26.58 4.11 -13.05
C PRO A 147 -26.44 3.60 -11.62
N LEU A 148 -25.45 2.75 -11.38
CA LEU A 148 -25.08 2.26 -10.05
C LEU A 148 -23.94 3.11 -9.47
N LEU A 149 -24.15 3.70 -8.30
CA LEU A 149 -23.05 4.29 -7.53
C LEU A 149 -22.39 3.19 -6.70
N VAL A 150 -21.09 2.98 -6.85
CA VAL A 150 -20.34 1.98 -6.06
C VAL A 150 -19.48 2.71 -5.04
N VAL A 151 -19.87 2.62 -3.77
CA VAL A 151 -19.25 3.37 -2.68
C VAL A 151 -18.30 2.46 -1.92
N ALA A 152 -17.03 2.86 -1.84
CA ALA A 152 -16.04 2.33 -0.91
C ALA A 152 -16.08 3.10 0.41
N HIS A 153 -15.49 2.54 1.47
CA HIS A 153 -15.41 3.21 2.76
C HIS A 153 -14.53 4.48 2.70
N ASP A 154 -14.65 5.36 3.69
CA ASP A 154 -13.87 6.59 3.81
C ASP A 154 -12.38 6.29 3.94
N ASN A 155 -11.55 7.12 3.29
CA ASN A 155 -10.09 6.95 3.22
C ASN A 155 -9.71 5.52 2.80
N PRO A 156 -10.13 5.10 1.58
CA PRO A 156 -10.18 3.71 1.20
C PRO A 156 -8.79 3.09 1.15
N ASP A 157 -8.71 1.82 1.56
CA ASP A 157 -7.53 0.99 1.41
C ASP A 157 -7.49 0.31 0.03
N PRO A 158 -6.44 -0.45 -0.31
CA PRO A 158 -6.35 -1.13 -1.60
C PRO A 158 -7.49 -2.11 -1.88
N ASP A 159 -8.02 -2.80 -0.87
CA ASP A 159 -9.10 -3.78 -1.08
C ASP A 159 -10.42 -3.08 -1.44
N ALA A 160 -10.75 -2.02 -0.73
CA ALA A 160 -11.92 -1.19 -1.01
C ALA A 160 -11.83 -0.52 -2.40
N ILE A 161 -10.67 0.03 -2.77
CA ILE A 161 -10.43 0.64 -4.10
C ILE A 161 -10.62 -0.39 -5.20
N ALA A 162 -9.96 -1.55 -5.10
CA ALA A 162 -10.02 -2.59 -6.13
C ALA A 162 -11.44 -3.16 -6.25
N SER A 163 -12.11 -3.37 -5.11
CA SER A 163 -13.47 -3.90 -5.07
C SER A 163 -14.49 -2.95 -5.71
N ALA A 164 -14.35 -1.64 -5.49
CA ALA A 164 -15.24 -0.64 -6.08
C ALA A 164 -15.13 -0.63 -7.61
N VAL A 165 -13.89 -0.57 -8.13
CA VAL A 165 -13.64 -0.61 -9.58
C VAL A 165 -14.10 -1.95 -10.18
N GLY A 166 -13.86 -3.06 -9.48
CA GLY A 166 -14.25 -4.38 -9.95
C GLY A 166 -15.77 -4.59 -9.99
N LEU A 167 -16.51 -4.08 -9.01
CA LEU A 167 -17.98 -4.13 -9.04
C LEU A 167 -18.55 -3.21 -10.13
N ALA A 168 -17.96 -2.02 -10.33
CA ALA A 168 -18.32 -1.15 -11.44
C ALA A 168 -18.11 -1.86 -12.79
N ARG A 169 -16.97 -2.55 -12.97
CA ARG A 169 -16.68 -3.37 -14.15
C ARG A 169 -17.72 -4.48 -14.38
N ILE A 170 -18.17 -5.14 -13.30
CA ILE A 170 -19.23 -6.15 -13.38
C ILE A 170 -20.54 -5.53 -13.87
N ALA A 171 -20.94 -4.38 -13.32
CA ALA A 171 -22.17 -3.68 -13.70
C ALA A 171 -22.13 -3.22 -15.18
N GLU A 172 -21.01 -2.65 -15.61
CA GLU A 172 -20.81 -2.22 -17.00
C GLU A 172 -20.89 -3.40 -17.98
N ALA A 173 -20.26 -4.53 -17.65
CA ALA A 173 -20.26 -5.73 -18.48
C ALA A 173 -21.68 -6.30 -18.69
N ILE A 174 -22.61 -6.03 -17.78
CA ILE A 174 -24.02 -6.44 -17.89
C ILE A 174 -24.95 -5.34 -18.41
N GLY A 175 -24.39 -4.19 -18.82
CA GLY A 175 -25.07 -3.09 -19.51
C GLY A 175 -25.61 -1.97 -18.61
N VAL A 176 -25.17 -1.89 -17.36
CA VAL A 176 -25.57 -0.84 -16.41
C VAL A 176 -24.36 0.06 -16.14
N PRO A 177 -24.41 1.37 -16.46
CA PRO A 177 -23.33 2.30 -16.11
C PRO A 177 -23.10 2.30 -14.61
N ALA A 178 -21.83 2.38 -14.18
CA ALA A 178 -21.50 2.40 -12.78
C ALA A 178 -20.31 3.31 -12.50
N ASP A 179 -20.41 4.09 -11.44
CA ASP A 179 -19.39 5.05 -11.03
C ASP A 179 -18.86 4.66 -9.65
N PRO A 180 -17.58 4.28 -9.53
CA PRO A 180 -16.97 4.00 -8.23
C PRO A 180 -16.56 5.31 -7.54
N CYS A 181 -16.85 5.41 -6.25
CA CYS A 181 -16.51 6.57 -5.43
C CYS A 181 -16.12 6.22 -3.99
N TYR A 182 -15.55 7.20 -3.29
CA TYR A 182 -15.13 7.09 -1.89
C TYR A 182 -15.28 8.44 -1.18
N GLY A 183 -15.32 8.44 0.16
CA GLY A 183 -15.24 9.66 0.96
C GLY A 183 -13.86 9.89 1.58
N GLY A 184 -13.59 11.13 2.00
CA GLY A 184 -12.28 11.51 2.55
C GLY A 184 -11.15 11.56 1.51
N GLU A 185 -9.94 11.17 1.90
CA GLU A 185 -8.73 11.26 1.08
C GLU A 185 -7.99 9.92 0.96
N ILE A 186 -7.41 9.65 -0.20
CA ILE A 186 -6.46 8.54 -0.37
C ILE A 186 -5.10 8.99 0.21
N ALA A 187 -4.91 8.79 1.51
CA ALA A 187 -3.79 9.37 2.25
C ALA A 187 -2.46 8.61 2.05
N HIS A 188 -2.50 7.26 2.05
CA HIS A 188 -1.30 6.42 1.95
C HIS A 188 -0.63 6.52 0.58
N GLN A 189 0.70 6.59 0.56
CA GLN A 189 1.48 6.76 -0.69
C GLN A 189 1.30 5.57 -1.62
N GLU A 190 1.22 4.37 -1.06
CA GLU A 190 0.96 3.11 -1.75
C GLU A 190 -0.41 3.13 -2.44
N ASN A 191 -1.46 3.57 -1.74
CA ASN A 191 -2.82 3.65 -2.29
C ASN A 191 -2.90 4.71 -3.41
N ARG A 192 -2.21 5.85 -3.24
CA ARG A 192 -2.09 6.86 -4.30
C ARG A 192 -1.30 6.32 -5.49
N ALA A 193 -0.23 5.56 -5.25
CA ALA A 193 0.53 4.93 -6.31
C ALA A 193 -0.32 3.90 -7.07
N MET A 194 -1.11 3.10 -6.36
CA MET A 194 -2.06 2.15 -6.95
C MET A 194 -3.01 2.84 -7.93
N VAL A 195 -3.71 3.89 -7.47
CA VAL A 195 -4.67 4.63 -8.31
C VAL A 195 -3.98 5.27 -9.51
N ASN A 196 -2.86 5.95 -9.32
CA ASN A 196 -2.20 6.71 -10.39
C ASN A 196 -1.46 5.82 -11.40
N LEU A 197 -0.79 4.75 -10.94
CA LEU A 197 0.02 3.90 -11.81
C LEU A 197 -0.84 2.90 -12.59
N LEU A 198 -1.99 2.49 -12.02
CA LEU A 198 -2.96 1.62 -12.69
C LEU A 198 -4.05 2.41 -13.42
N ASP A 199 -4.02 3.75 -13.37
CA ASP A 199 -5.01 4.65 -13.99
C ASP A 199 -6.46 4.30 -13.58
N LEU A 200 -6.67 4.03 -12.29
CA LEU A 200 -7.97 3.66 -11.75
C LEU A 200 -8.86 4.91 -11.65
N SER A 201 -10.03 4.86 -12.30
CA SER A 201 -11.01 5.93 -12.25
C SER A 201 -11.92 5.74 -11.03
N LEU A 202 -11.78 6.60 -10.02
CA LEU A 202 -12.71 6.75 -8.90
C LEU A 202 -12.88 8.24 -8.59
N SER A 203 -14.06 8.63 -8.12
CA SER A 203 -14.36 10.01 -7.72
C SER A 203 -14.60 10.13 -6.22
N THR A 204 -14.45 11.34 -5.68
CA THR A 204 -14.92 11.62 -4.32
C THR A 204 -16.44 11.67 -4.31
N VAL A 205 -17.07 11.11 -3.28
CA VAL A 205 -18.52 11.22 -3.08
C VAL A 205 -18.95 12.67 -2.81
N ASP A 206 -18.02 13.50 -2.33
CA ASP A 206 -18.20 14.93 -2.21
C ASP A 206 -18.53 15.56 -3.58
N GLY A 207 -19.74 16.11 -3.68
CA GLY A 207 -20.24 16.75 -4.89
C GLY A 207 -21.00 15.83 -5.86
N ILE A 208 -21.18 14.55 -5.52
CA ILE A 208 -22.07 13.65 -6.26
C ILE A 208 -23.52 13.88 -5.82
N ASP A 209 -24.41 14.06 -6.79
CA ASP A 209 -25.85 14.07 -6.55
C ASP A 209 -26.38 12.63 -6.56
N LEU A 210 -26.72 12.10 -5.38
CA LEU A 210 -27.22 10.73 -5.23
C LEU A 210 -28.53 10.49 -5.99
N GLU A 211 -29.31 11.53 -6.30
CA GLU A 211 -30.58 11.41 -7.03
C GLU A 211 -30.37 11.05 -8.52
N GLU A 212 -29.15 11.24 -9.06
CA GLU A 212 -28.82 10.86 -10.44
C GLU A 212 -28.64 9.35 -10.60
N TYR A 213 -28.50 8.62 -9.50
CA TYR A 213 -28.23 7.18 -9.49
C TYR A 213 -29.50 6.37 -9.26
N GLY A 214 -29.60 5.25 -9.98
CA GLY A 214 -30.70 4.31 -9.86
C GLY A 214 -30.55 3.30 -8.73
N GLY A 215 -29.36 3.24 -8.12
CA GLY A 215 -29.08 2.43 -6.95
C GLY A 215 -27.68 2.66 -6.39
N ILE A 216 -27.46 2.18 -5.17
CA ILE A 216 -26.20 2.31 -4.43
C ILE A 216 -25.67 0.94 -4.03
N ALA A 217 -24.38 0.70 -4.26
CA ALA A 217 -23.65 -0.45 -3.77
C ALA A 217 -22.63 -0.04 -2.72
N LEU A 218 -22.50 -0.81 -1.65
CA LEU A 218 -21.40 -0.70 -0.70
C LEU A 218 -20.44 -1.87 -0.90
N VAL A 219 -19.15 -1.56 -0.97
CA VAL A 219 -18.07 -2.55 -1.06
C VAL A 219 -17.11 -2.38 0.11
N ASP A 220 -16.68 -3.50 0.67
CA ASP A 220 -15.75 -3.57 1.81
C ASP A 220 -16.23 -2.86 3.09
N HIS A 221 -17.53 -2.57 3.14
CA HIS A 221 -18.26 -2.19 4.32
C HIS A 221 -19.74 -2.46 4.08
N SER A 222 -20.51 -2.54 5.17
CA SER A 222 -21.87 -3.08 5.11
C SER A 222 -22.99 -2.09 5.48
N ARG A 223 -22.69 -0.84 5.86
CA ARG A 223 -23.70 0.08 6.42
C ARG A 223 -23.44 1.51 6.01
N ALA A 224 -24.41 2.11 5.31
CA ALA A 224 -24.37 3.51 4.92
C ALA A 224 -24.30 4.46 6.13
N GLY A 225 -23.45 5.48 6.03
CA GLY A 225 -23.15 6.44 7.10
C GLY A 225 -22.29 5.86 8.22
N VAL A 226 -21.75 4.66 8.04
CA VAL A 226 -20.82 4.03 8.99
C VAL A 226 -19.54 3.71 8.26
N ASN A 227 -18.51 4.51 8.53
CA ASN A 227 -17.23 4.45 7.84
C ASN A 227 -17.32 4.88 6.36
N ASP A 228 -18.33 5.66 6.00
CA ASP A 228 -18.46 6.29 4.68
C ASP A 228 -19.09 7.69 4.86
N SER A 229 -18.98 8.51 3.82
CA SER A 229 -19.49 9.88 3.79
C SER A 229 -20.95 9.98 3.27
N LEU A 230 -21.70 8.86 3.22
CA LEU A 230 -23.12 8.89 2.90
C LEU A 230 -23.95 9.33 4.12
N PRO A 231 -25.14 9.92 3.90
CA PRO A 231 -26.09 10.14 4.99
C PRO A 231 -26.51 8.81 5.65
N GLU A 232 -26.65 8.81 6.99
CA GLU A 232 -27.18 7.66 7.72
C GLU A 232 -28.59 7.30 7.23
N GLY A 233 -28.82 6.00 6.98
CA GLY A 233 -30.09 5.51 6.47
C GLY A 233 -30.30 5.67 4.96
N THR A 234 -29.26 6.04 4.21
CA THR A 234 -29.28 5.99 2.74
C THR A 234 -29.65 4.57 2.28
N PRO A 235 -30.66 4.42 1.39
CA PRO A 235 -31.02 3.10 0.86
C PRO A 235 -29.87 2.48 0.07
N VAL A 236 -29.57 1.21 0.36
CA VAL A 236 -28.52 0.44 -0.31
C VAL A 236 -29.16 -0.72 -1.07
N ASP A 237 -28.71 -0.96 -2.30
CA ASP A 237 -29.20 -2.04 -3.15
C ASP A 237 -28.30 -3.27 -3.11
N VAL A 238 -26.98 -3.06 -3.03
CA VAL A 238 -25.96 -4.11 -3.09
C VAL A 238 -24.97 -3.92 -1.94
N VAL A 239 -24.68 -4.98 -1.21
CA VAL A 239 -23.58 -5.02 -0.22
C VAL A 239 -22.71 -6.23 -0.53
N ILE A 240 -21.40 -6.01 -0.72
CA ILE A 240 -20.39 -7.06 -0.84
C ILE A 240 -19.26 -6.72 0.13
N ASP A 241 -19.06 -7.54 1.14
CA ASP A 241 -18.14 -7.26 2.24
C ASP A 241 -17.58 -8.57 2.80
N HIS A 242 -16.35 -8.55 3.29
CA HIS A 242 -15.75 -9.67 4.00
C HIS A 242 -15.65 -9.43 5.51
N HIS A 243 -16.05 -8.26 6.03
CA HIS A 243 -15.98 -7.98 7.45
C HIS A 243 -17.13 -8.64 8.26
N PRO A 244 -16.89 -9.04 9.52
CA PRO A 244 -17.97 -9.45 10.41
C PRO A 244 -18.97 -8.30 10.63
N PRO A 245 -20.27 -8.50 10.37
CA PRO A 245 -21.25 -7.43 10.49
C PRO A 245 -21.42 -7.00 11.95
N ARG A 246 -21.37 -5.69 12.20
CA ARG A 246 -21.54 -5.08 13.54
C ARG A 246 -23.00 -4.75 13.89
N GLY A 247 -23.95 -5.24 13.09
CA GLY A 247 -25.38 -5.00 13.21
C GLY A 247 -26.15 -5.58 12.02
N PRO A 248 -27.46 -5.35 11.94
CA PRO A 248 -28.25 -5.70 10.76
C PRO A 248 -27.67 -5.01 9.51
N VAL A 249 -27.54 -5.78 8.42
CA VAL A 249 -27.12 -5.30 7.11
C VAL A 249 -28.35 -5.28 6.23
N GLU A 250 -28.69 -4.10 5.73
CA GLU A 250 -29.86 -3.90 4.86
C GLU A 250 -29.39 -3.76 3.40
N GLY A 251 -30.13 -4.38 2.49
CA GLY A 251 -29.86 -4.28 1.07
C GLY A 251 -30.73 -5.24 0.25
N THR A 252 -30.98 -4.91 -1.01
CA THR A 252 -31.70 -5.79 -1.95
C THR A 252 -30.91 -7.07 -2.23
N PHE A 253 -29.59 -6.94 -2.35
CA PHE A 253 -28.61 -8.01 -2.42
C PHE A 253 -27.54 -7.79 -1.35
N VAL A 254 -27.33 -8.80 -0.50
CA VAL A 254 -26.32 -8.76 0.56
C VAL A 254 -25.50 -10.04 0.48
N ASP A 255 -24.20 -9.88 0.32
CA ASP A 255 -23.22 -10.96 0.37
C ASP A 255 -22.06 -10.57 1.29
N VAL A 256 -22.19 -10.91 2.56
CA VAL A 256 -21.15 -10.70 3.58
C VAL A 256 -20.51 -12.04 3.92
N ARG A 257 -19.19 -12.16 3.74
CA ARG A 257 -18.45 -13.42 3.93
C ARG A 257 -17.24 -13.25 4.86
N PRO A 258 -17.44 -13.32 6.19
CA PRO A 258 -16.38 -13.19 7.19
C PRO A 258 -15.27 -14.24 7.15
N ASP A 259 -15.46 -15.28 6.34
CA ASP A 259 -14.51 -16.35 6.11
C ASP A 259 -13.58 -16.10 4.92
N ALA A 260 -13.83 -15.08 4.09
CA ALA A 260 -12.94 -14.65 3.02
C ALA A 260 -11.90 -13.63 3.55
N GLY A 261 -10.69 -13.69 3.01
CA GLY A 261 -9.60 -12.84 3.47
C GLY A 261 -9.66 -11.40 2.96
N ALA A 262 -10.41 -11.14 1.89
CA ALA A 262 -10.59 -9.81 1.29
C ALA A 262 -11.90 -9.71 0.51
N THR A 263 -12.44 -8.51 0.34
CA THR A 263 -13.57 -8.24 -0.57
C THR A 263 -13.14 -8.41 -2.04
N SER A 264 -11.89 -8.11 -2.40
CA SER A 264 -11.34 -8.36 -3.74
C SER A 264 -11.42 -9.85 -4.14
N THR A 265 -11.29 -10.77 -3.19
CA THR A 265 -11.49 -12.21 -3.42
C THR A 265 -12.94 -12.49 -3.86
N LEU A 266 -13.92 -11.84 -3.24
CA LEU A 266 -15.33 -12.00 -3.61
C LEU A 266 -15.60 -11.42 -5.00
N ILE A 267 -15.00 -10.28 -5.32
CA ILE A 267 -15.13 -9.62 -6.61
C ILE A 267 -14.51 -10.45 -7.74
N GLU A 268 -13.33 -11.03 -7.52
CA GLU A 268 -12.73 -11.99 -8.47
C GLU A 268 -13.65 -13.20 -8.70
N GLU A 269 -14.23 -13.76 -7.63
CA GLU A 269 -15.17 -14.88 -7.75
C GLU A 269 -16.37 -14.49 -8.65
N TYR A 270 -16.90 -13.28 -8.51
CA TYR A 270 -17.98 -12.79 -9.37
C TYR A 270 -17.53 -12.62 -10.82
N LEU A 271 -16.39 -11.96 -11.06
CA LEU A 271 -15.83 -11.80 -12.41
C LEU A 271 -15.68 -13.15 -13.11
N SER A 272 -15.01 -14.10 -12.45
CA SER A 272 -14.76 -15.45 -12.95
C SER A 272 -16.06 -16.20 -13.27
N ARG A 273 -17.03 -16.20 -12.34
CA ARG A 273 -18.32 -16.89 -12.54
C ARG A 273 -19.19 -16.26 -13.61
N LEU A 274 -19.03 -14.98 -13.86
CA LEU A 274 -19.74 -14.26 -14.92
C LEU A 274 -19.01 -14.34 -16.26
N GLY A 275 -17.81 -14.92 -16.31
CA GLY A 275 -16.97 -14.97 -17.50
C GLY A 275 -16.49 -13.58 -17.94
N ILE A 276 -16.32 -12.67 -16.99
CA ILE A 276 -15.81 -11.32 -17.22
C ILE A 276 -14.32 -11.34 -16.94
N GLU A 277 -13.50 -11.20 -17.98
CA GLU A 277 -12.05 -11.12 -17.83
C GLU A 277 -11.66 -9.72 -17.35
N PRO A 278 -10.97 -9.59 -16.19
CA PRO A 278 -10.44 -8.30 -15.76
C PRO A 278 -9.34 -7.85 -16.72
N ASP A 279 -9.25 -6.54 -16.96
CA ASP A 279 -8.07 -6.01 -17.64
C ASP A 279 -6.86 -6.03 -16.70
N ARG A 280 -5.69 -5.71 -17.25
CA ARG A 280 -4.42 -5.74 -16.53
C ARG A 280 -4.43 -4.83 -15.30
N ALA A 281 -5.06 -3.65 -15.38
CA ALA A 281 -5.10 -2.70 -14.28
C ALA A 281 -5.96 -3.23 -13.13
N LEU A 282 -7.18 -3.68 -13.43
CA LEU A 282 -8.09 -4.27 -12.46
C LEU A 282 -7.53 -5.55 -11.85
N ALA A 283 -6.92 -6.43 -12.66
CA ALA A 283 -6.33 -7.67 -12.15
C ALA A 283 -5.19 -7.39 -11.15
N THR A 284 -4.35 -6.39 -11.46
CA THR A 284 -3.28 -5.94 -10.57
C THR A 284 -3.85 -5.33 -9.29
N ALA A 285 -4.88 -4.50 -9.40
CA ALA A 285 -5.54 -3.89 -8.25
C ALA A 285 -6.15 -4.94 -7.30
N LEU A 286 -6.91 -5.90 -7.85
CA LEU A 286 -7.54 -6.97 -7.06
C LEU A 286 -6.50 -7.85 -6.38
N LEU A 287 -5.42 -8.23 -7.08
CA LEU A 287 -4.34 -9.01 -6.45
C LEU A 287 -3.68 -8.23 -5.31
N TYR A 288 -3.44 -6.94 -5.51
CA TYR A 288 -2.85 -6.09 -4.47
C TYR A 288 -3.78 -5.97 -3.25
N GLY A 289 -5.08 -5.75 -3.45
CA GLY A 289 -6.08 -5.74 -2.37
C GLY A 289 -6.07 -7.02 -1.54
N ILE A 290 -6.11 -8.19 -2.21
CA ILE A 290 -6.02 -9.50 -1.54
C ILE A 290 -4.74 -9.61 -0.71
N ARG A 291 -3.58 -9.20 -1.25
CA ARG A 291 -2.30 -9.28 -0.54
C ARG A 291 -2.28 -8.37 0.68
N ILE A 292 -2.86 -7.17 0.62
CA ILE A 292 -2.83 -6.22 1.74
C ILE A 292 -3.68 -6.71 2.91
N ASP A 293 -4.93 -7.11 2.67
CA ASP A 293 -5.83 -7.54 3.75
C ASP A 293 -5.40 -8.85 4.38
N THR A 294 -4.93 -9.79 3.56
CA THR A 294 -4.41 -11.07 4.04
C THR A 294 -2.99 -10.99 4.59
N ARG A 295 -2.34 -9.81 4.53
CA ARG A 295 -0.92 -9.61 4.85
C ARG A 295 -0.02 -10.63 4.16
N ASP A 296 -0.03 -10.62 2.83
CA ASP A 296 0.65 -11.59 1.99
C ASP A 296 0.28 -13.04 2.35
N PHE A 297 -1.02 -13.31 2.51
CA PHE A 297 -1.56 -14.63 2.84
C PHE A 297 -1.13 -15.19 4.22
N THR A 298 -0.69 -14.34 5.14
CA THR A 298 -0.26 -14.75 6.50
C THR A 298 -1.33 -14.56 7.57
N ARG A 299 -2.40 -13.83 7.27
CA ARG A 299 -3.48 -13.46 8.20
C ARG A 299 -4.84 -13.68 7.56
N GLU A 300 -5.78 -14.23 8.34
CA GLU A 300 -7.22 -14.29 8.01
C GLU A 300 -7.50 -14.81 6.58
N VAL A 301 -6.70 -15.77 6.12
CA VAL A 301 -6.71 -16.30 4.75
C VAL A 301 -7.57 -17.56 4.62
N SER A 302 -8.15 -17.74 3.44
CA SER A 302 -9.00 -18.86 3.04
C SER A 302 -8.56 -19.44 1.68
N ILE A 303 -9.06 -20.63 1.33
CA ILE A 303 -8.78 -21.25 0.02
C ILE A 303 -9.19 -20.34 -1.15
N PRO A 304 -10.38 -19.71 -1.14
CA PRO A 304 -10.77 -18.73 -2.16
C PRO A 304 -9.75 -17.63 -2.42
N ASP A 305 -9.03 -17.13 -1.40
CA ASP A 305 -8.03 -16.07 -1.59
C ASP A 305 -6.86 -16.54 -2.46
N PHE A 306 -6.40 -17.78 -2.25
CA PHE A 306 -5.35 -18.38 -3.08
C PHE A 306 -5.85 -18.69 -4.50
N GLU A 307 -7.10 -19.14 -4.64
CA GLU A 307 -7.71 -19.42 -5.95
C GLU A 307 -7.86 -18.13 -6.76
N ALA A 308 -8.36 -17.05 -6.12
CA ALA A 308 -8.48 -15.74 -6.74
C ALA A 308 -7.11 -15.18 -7.14
N ALA A 309 -6.12 -15.21 -6.24
CA ALA A 309 -4.77 -14.76 -6.56
C ALA A 309 -4.14 -15.54 -7.73
N ALA A 310 -4.31 -16.86 -7.76
CA ALA A 310 -3.83 -17.70 -8.86
C ALA A 310 -4.53 -17.40 -10.19
N SER A 311 -5.83 -17.08 -10.14
CA SER A 311 -6.65 -16.69 -11.30
C SER A 311 -6.22 -15.32 -11.87
N LEU A 312 -5.90 -14.37 -11.00
CA LEU A 312 -5.50 -13.01 -11.38
C LEU A 312 -4.06 -12.93 -11.91
N THR A 313 -3.14 -13.73 -11.35
CA THR A 313 -1.70 -13.69 -11.63
C THR A 313 -1.33 -13.59 -13.13
N PRO A 314 -1.94 -14.36 -14.05
CA PRO A 314 -1.62 -14.27 -15.47
C PRO A 314 -1.92 -12.92 -16.13
N HIS A 315 -2.78 -12.10 -15.54
CA HIS A 315 -3.23 -10.81 -16.07
C HIS A 315 -2.51 -9.61 -15.43
N VAL A 316 -1.79 -9.83 -14.33
CA VAL A 316 -1.16 -8.79 -13.50
C VAL A 316 0.02 -8.12 -14.22
N ASP A 317 0.19 -6.82 -13.98
CA ASP A 317 1.42 -6.10 -14.30
C ASP A 317 2.39 -6.14 -13.11
N GLU A 318 3.27 -7.14 -13.09
CA GLU A 318 4.23 -7.33 -11.99
C GLU A 318 5.09 -6.08 -11.74
N SER A 319 5.51 -5.40 -12.82
CA SER A 319 6.37 -4.20 -12.69
C SER A 319 5.64 -3.02 -12.06
N THR A 320 4.35 -2.89 -12.30
CA THR A 320 3.52 -1.86 -11.69
C THR A 320 3.16 -2.24 -10.26
N LEU A 321 2.82 -3.50 -10.01
CA LEU A 321 2.57 -4.02 -8.68
C LEU A 321 3.75 -3.79 -7.74
N ASP A 322 4.97 -4.11 -8.18
CA ASP A 322 6.20 -3.86 -7.42
C ASP A 322 6.38 -2.38 -7.06
N ARG A 323 6.02 -1.47 -7.98
CA ARG A 323 6.11 -0.01 -7.75
C ARG A 323 5.01 0.52 -6.82
N VAL A 324 3.86 -0.15 -6.78
CA VAL A 324 2.77 0.15 -5.85
C VAL A 324 3.12 -0.36 -4.44
N GLU A 325 3.68 -1.56 -4.34
CA GLU A 325 4.12 -2.19 -3.08
C GLU A 325 5.34 -1.52 -2.47
N SER A 326 6.20 -0.94 -3.30
CA SER A 326 7.42 -0.25 -2.90
C SER A 326 7.52 1.08 -3.62
N PRO A 327 6.70 2.08 -3.24
CA PRO A 327 6.81 3.40 -3.82
C PRO A 327 8.21 3.95 -3.60
N SER A 328 8.75 4.62 -4.61
CA SER A 328 10.10 5.18 -4.55
C SER A 328 10.21 6.19 -3.42
N VAL A 329 11.08 5.91 -2.46
CA VAL A 329 11.39 6.82 -1.35
C VAL A 329 12.40 7.86 -1.81
N SER A 330 12.19 9.13 -1.46
CA SER A 330 13.13 10.19 -1.85
C SER A 330 14.49 10.01 -1.13
N PRO A 331 15.62 10.43 -1.73
CA PRO A 331 16.92 10.42 -1.04
C PRO A 331 16.90 11.20 0.28
N GLU A 332 16.12 12.29 0.33
CA GLU A 332 15.92 13.09 1.53
C GLU A 332 15.23 12.28 2.63
N THR A 333 14.16 11.55 2.30
CA THR A 333 13.46 10.70 3.26
C THR A 333 14.38 9.62 3.83
N LEU A 334 15.22 9.00 3.00
CA LEU A 334 16.20 8.02 3.46
C LEU A 334 17.26 8.66 4.37
N ARG A 335 17.73 9.87 4.04
CA ARG A 335 18.65 10.64 4.90
C ARG A 335 18.02 10.97 6.25
N VAL A 336 16.77 11.45 6.26
CA VAL A 336 16.00 11.75 7.47
C VAL A 336 15.81 10.50 8.31
N LEU A 337 15.42 9.37 7.71
CA LEU A 337 15.30 8.10 8.42
C LEU A 337 16.63 7.62 9.01
N ALA A 338 17.72 7.67 8.24
CA ALA A 338 19.05 7.30 8.72
C ALA A 338 19.49 8.16 9.91
N THR A 339 19.25 9.48 9.83
CA THR A 339 19.54 10.42 10.92
C THR A 339 18.67 10.17 12.13
N ALA A 340 17.37 9.88 11.93
CA ALA A 340 16.43 9.58 13.00
C ALA A 340 16.80 8.28 13.74
N ILE A 341 17.32 7.29 13.01
CA ILE A 341 17.86 6.08 13.61
C ILE A 341 19.12 6.43 14.41
N ASP A 342 20.10 7.12 13.81
CA ASP A 342 21.39 7.39 14.45
C ASP A 342 21.28 8.25 15.72
N ARG A 343 20.43 9.29 15.70
CA ARG A 343 20.26 10.29 16.76
C ARG A 343 19.11 10.02 17.73
N ARG A 344 18.57 8.81 17.78
CA ARG A 344 17.45 8.47 18.67
C ARG A 344 17.82 8.57 20.17
N ASP A 345 17.06 9.34 20.93
CA ASP A 345 17.03 9.28 22.40
C ASP A 345 15.91 8.31 22.82
N VAL A 346 16.32 7.16 23.37
CA VAL A 346 15.40 6.10 23.81
C VAL A 346 15.26 6.11 25.32
N ARG A 347 14.03 6.30 25.81
CA ARG A 347 13.69 6.25 27.24
C ARG A 347 12.52 5.31 27.47
N GLY A 348 12.81 4.13 27.99
CA GLY A 348 11.80 3.07 28.12
C GLY A 348 11.28 2.64 26.76
N SER A 349 9.97 2.72 26.56
CA SER A 349 9.30 2.40 25.29
C SER A 349 9.08 3.62 24.38
N THR A 350 9.76 4.73 24.64
CA THR A 350 9.57 5.99 23.91
C THR A 350 10.85 6.45 23.24
N VAL A 351 10.74 6.88 21.99
CA VAL A 351 11.83 7.48 21.21
C VAL A 351 11.52 8.94 20.89
N ALA A 352 12.50 9.81 21.06
CA ALA A 352 12.52 11.15 20.46
C ALA A 352 13.77 11.29 19.57
N SER A 353 13.67 11.91 18.41
CA SER A 353 14.84 12.11 17.54
C SER A 353 14.78 13.44 16.79
N CYS A 354 15.83 14.24 16.96
CA CYS A 354 16.08 15.42 16.14
C CYS A 354 16.83 15.01 14.87
N VAL A 355 16.29 15.34 13.70
CA VAL A 355 16.92 15.04 12.40
C VAL A 355 17.63 16.25 11.77
N GLY A 356 17.65 17.39 12.48
CA GLY A 356 18.23 18.63 12.02
C GLY A 356 17.42 19.30 10.91
N GLU A 357 18.12 19.89 9.94
CA GLU A 357 17.49 20.55 8.80
C GLU A 357 16.85 19.53 7.86
N ILE A 358 15.63 19.85 7.40
CA ILE A 358 14.85 19.03 6.47
C ILE A 358 14.40 19.86 5.27
N THR A 359 14.14 19.21 4.15
CA THR A 359 13.47 19.86 3.00
C THR A 359 12.03 19.36 2.79
N ASP A 360 11.65 18.28 3.48
CA ASP A 360 10.34 17.64 3.38
C ASP A 360 9.82 17.24 4.77
N ARG A 361 8.59 17.67 5.08
CA ARG A 361 7.93 17.37 6.36
C ARG A 361 7.39 15.95 6.41
N ASP A 362 7.00 15.40 5.26
CA ASP A 362 6.46 14.04 5.17
C ASP A 362 7.54 13.00 5.51
N ALA A 363 8.81 13.34 5.31
CA ALA A 363 9.95 12.53 5.74
C ALA A 363 9.97 12.29 7.27
N LEU A 364 9.51 13.24 8.08
CA LEU A 364 9.43 13.08 9.54
C LEU A 364 8.38 12.05 9.94
N ALA A 365 7.21 12.09 9.28
CA ALA A 365 6.15 11.12 9.47
C ALA A 365 6.61 9.70 9.12
N GLN A 366 7.21 9.54 7.95
CA GLN A 366 7.75 8.26 7.51
C GLN A 366 8.84 7.73 8.45
N ALA A 367 9.74 8.59 8.92
CA ALA A 367 10.76 8.21 9.89
C ALA A 367 10.15 7.78 11.24
N ALA A 368 9.15 8.51 11.74
CA ALA A 368 8.45 8.15 12.98
C ALA A 368 7.77 6.77 12.86
N ASP A 369 7.07 6.52 11.75
CA ASP A 369 6.44 5.22 11.49
C ASP A 369 7.47 4.08 11.50
N ARG A 370 8.64 4.26 10.89
CA ARG A 370 9.71 3.23 10.89
C ARG A 370 10.37 3.03 12.24
N LEU A 371 10.57 4.09 13.03
CA LEU A 371 11.11 3.94 14.38
C LEU A 371 10.14 3.20 15.32
N LEU A 372 8.84 3.25 15.04
CA LEU A 372 7.81 2.57 15.83
C LEU A 372 7.85 1.04 15.65
N ASP A 373 8.48 0.56 14.57
CA ASP A 373 8.70 -0.86 14.32
C ASP A 373 9.90 -1.43 15.10
N LEU A 374 10.69 -0.59 15.78
CA LEU A 374 11.77 -1.04 16.63
C LEU A 374 11.25 -1.83 17.84
N GLU A 375 11.92 -2.94 18.15
CA GLU A 375 11.53 -3.80 19.28
C GLU A 375 11.51 -3.02 20.59
N GLY A 376 10.39 -3.12 21.31
CA GLY A 376 10.18 -2.47 22.60
C GLY A 376 9.75 -1.00 22.53
N ILE A 377 9.57 -0.44 21.33
CA ILE A 377 9.09 0.94 21.15
C ILE A 377 7.57 0.96 20.97
N ALA A 378 6.90 1.83 21.72
CA ALA A 378 5.47 2.05 21.68
C ALA A 378 5.10 3.50 21.31
N VAL A 379 6.04 4.43 21.42
CA VAL A 379 5.85 5.85 21.13
C VAL A 379 7.09 6.39 20.43
N THR A 380 6.90 7.15 19.35
CA THR A 380 7.99 7.83 18.63
C THR A 380 7.66 9.29 18.39
N PHE A 381 8.64 10.16 18.47
CA PHE A 381 8.53 11.56 18.10
C PHE A 381 9.77 11.99 17.31
N VAL A 382 9.59 12.24 16.00
CA VAL A 382 10.67 12.68 15.11
C VAL A 382 10.42 14.12 14.71
N TYR A 383 11.45 14.95 14.82
CA TYR A 383 11.34 16.38 14.56
C TYR A 383 12.59 16.94 13.90
N GLY A 384 12.40 17.97 13.09
CA GLY A 384 13.44 18.69 12.36
C GLY A 384 13.01 20.13 12.13
N TYR A 385 13.81 20.91 11.41
CA TYR A 385 13.49 22.31 11.14
C TYR A 385 13.73 22.69 9.68
N MET A 386 12.90 23.61 9.20
CA MET A 386 13.03 24.22 7.87
C MET A 386 12.38 25.61 7.91
N ASP A 387 12.92 26.56 7.15
CA ASP A 387 12.36 27.91 6.99
C ASP A 387 12.01 28.61 8.33
N GLY A 388 12.89 28.49 9.34
CA GLY A 388 12.68 29.14 10.63
C GLY A 388 11.64 28.46 11.55
N VAL A 389 11.16 27.26 11.21
CA VAL A 389 10.13 26.53 11.96
C VAL A 389 10.56 25.09 12.22
N ILE A 390 10.39 24.64 13.47
CA ILE A 390 10.52 23.24 13.87
C ILE A 390 9.22 22.52 13.54
N TYR A 391 9.32 21.41 12.83
CA TYR A 391 8.23 20.48 12.54
C TYR A 391 8.46 19.18 13.30
N GLY A 392 7.39 18.61 13.83
CA GLY A 392 7.45 17.33 14.55
C GLY A 392 6.29 16.41 14.19
N SER A 393 6.57 15.11 14.19
CA SER A 393 5.61 14.04 13.90
C SER A 393 5.73 12.95 14.96
N ALA A 394 4.63 12.67 15.65
CA ALA A 394 4.55 11.64 16.68
C ALA A 394 3.63 10.49 16.27
N ARG A 395 3.96 9.29 16.75
CA ARG A 395 3.18 8.05 16.58
C ARG A 395 3.14 7.27 17.89
N ALA A 396 2.05 6.53 18.08
CA ALA A 396 1.92 5.56 19.15
C ALA A 396 1.22 4.27 18.68
N ARG A 397 1.64 3.13 19.24
CA ARG A 397 1.05 1.82 18.99
C ARG A 397 1.07 0.98 20.26
N GLY A 398 -0.07 0.37 20.61
CA GLY A 398 -0.16 -0.57 21.73
C GLY A 398 0.03 0.06 23.12
N THR A 399 -0.39 1.32 23.29
CA THR A 399 -0.29 2.08 24.54
C THR A 399 -1.57 2.89 24.76
N ASP A 400 -1.90 3.18 26.02
CA ASP A 400 -3.05 4.03 26.41
C ASP A 400 -2.71 5.54 26.40
N LEU A 401 -1.48 5.89 25.99
CA LEU A 401 -1.01 7.27 25.92
C LEU A 401 -1.58 8.00 24.69
N ASP A 402 -2.23 9.14 24.90
CA ASP A 402 -2.64 10.04 23.81
C ASP A 402 -1.46 10.93 23.39
N VAL A 403 -0.87 10.67 22.23
CA VAL A 403 0.27 11.48 21.74
C VAL A 403 -0.13 12.88 21.31
N GLY A 404 -1.41 13.10 20.95
CA GLY A 404 -1.95 14.41 20.59
C GLY A 404 -2.04 15.35 21.79
N GLU A 405 -2.51 14.85 22.93
CA GLU A 405 -2.50 15.60 24.19
C GLU A 405 -1.07 15.79 24.71
N LEU A 406 -0.22 14.76 24.63
CA LEU A 406 1.19 14.85 25.03
C LEU A 406 1.93 15.96 24.28
N LEU A 407 1.80 16.03 22.95
CA LEU A 407 2.43 17.11 22.18
C LEU A 407 1.82 18.48 22.49
N ARG A 408 0.51 18.56 22.76
CA ARG A 408 -0.13 19.82 23.19
C ARG A 408 0.48 20.32 24.49
N ASP A 409 0.57 19.47 25.51
CA ASP A 409 1.15 19.82 26.80
C ASP A 409 2.62 20.23 26.66
N ALA A 410 3.37 19.50 25.84
CA ALA A 410 4.79 19.77 25.62
C ALA A 410 5.06 21.06 24.83
N LEU A 411 4.28 21.36 23.78
CA LEU A 411 4.69 22.33 22.75
C LEU A 411 3.68 23.44 22.43
N ALA A 412 2.41 23.36 22.88
CA ALA A 412 1.39 24.37 22.55
C ALA A 412 1.67 25.77 23.13
N GLN A 413 2.53 25.88 24.15
CA GLN A 413 2.97 27.19 24.66
C GLN A 413 4.01 27.86 23.75
N ALA A 414 4.74 27.08 22.96
CA ALA A 414 5.78 27.55 22.06
C ALA A 414 5.32 27.67 20.60
N GLY A 415 4.25 26.96 20.23
CA GLY A 415 3.71 26.95 18.87
C GLY A 415 2.37 26.23 18.78
N SER A 416 2.13 25.54 17.67
CA SER A 416 0.95 24.71 17.47
C SER A 416 1.32 23.23 17.64
N ALA A 417 0.53 22.48 18.38
CA ALA A 417 0.69 21.05 18.53
C ALA A 417 -0.66 20.39 18.75
N GLY A 418 -0.80 19.13 18.33
CA GLY A 418 -2.04 18.36 18.51
C GLY A 418 -2.19 17.23 17.51
N GLY A 419 -3.33 16.55 17.58
CA GLY A 419 -3.62 15.36 16.80
C GLY A 419 -4.53 14.41 17.55
N HIS A 420 -4.51 13.16 17.12
CA HIS A 420 -5.24 12.04 17.69
C HIS A 420 -4.37 11.22 18.65
N ALA A 421 -4.99 10.29 19.37
CA ALA A 421 -4.31 9.46 20.36
C ALA A 421 -3.10 8.69 19.82
N ASN A 422 -3.14 8.24 18.55
CA ASN A 422 -2.07 7.45 17.93
C ASN A 422 -1.18 8.23 16.96
N MET A 423 -1.55 9.46 16.59
CA MET A 423 -0.84 10.25 15.57
C MET A 423 -1.02 11.74 15.84
N ALA A 424 0.09 12.46 15.93
CA ALA A 424 0.07 13.89 16.21
C ALA A 424 1.21 14.64 15.52
N GLY A 425 1.06 15.96 15.41
CA GLY A 425 2.06 16.85 14.83
C GLY A 425 2.31 18.08 15.69
N ALA A 426 3.45 18.73 15.44
CA ALA A 426 3.82 20.00 16.07
C ALA A 426 4.51 20.94 15.08
N GLN A 427 4.31 22.24 15.28
CA GLN A 427 4.93 23.35 14.54
C GLN A 427 5.33 24.44 15.53
N VAL A 428 6.63 24.68 15.69
CA VAL A 428 7.17 25.64 16.67
C VAL A 428 8.12 26.60 15.96
N PRO A 429 7.87 27.92 15.95
CA PRO A 429 8.81 28.89 15.41
C PRO A 429 10.16 28.80 16.14
N LEU A 430 11.28 28.76 15.39
CA LEU A 430 12.63 28.76 15.98
C LEU A 430 12.88 30.04 16.78
N GLY A 431 12.49 31.19 16.24
CA GLY A 431 12.57 32.48 16.92
C GLY A 431 13.97 32.76 17.47
N ILE A 432 14.08 32.94 18.79
CA ILE A 432 15.37 33.19 19.47
C ILE A 432 16.35 32.01 19.37
N LEU A 433 15.88 30.80 19.09
CA LEU A 433 16.75 29.63 18.90
C LEU A 433 17.56 29.73 17.60
N GLU A 434 17.16 30.55 16.63
CA GLU A 434 17.89 30.74 15.38
C GLU A 434 19.18 31.56 15.58
N ALA A 435 19.22 32.39 16.64
CA ALA A 435 20.35 33.27 16.96
C ALA A 435 21.42 32.56 17.80
N VAL A 436 21.81 31.35 17.40
CA VAL A 436 22.81 30.54 18.10
C VAL A 436 24.20 31.17 17.98
N ALA A 437 25.01 31.10 19.04
CA ALA A 437 26.40 31.54 19.01
C ALA A 437 27.23 30.67 18.06
N GLU A 438 28.31 31.23 17.49
CA GLU A 438 29.17 30.56 16.48
C GLU A 438 29.77 29.21 16.93
N ASP A 439 29.74 28.91 18.23
CA ASP A 439 30.32 27.70 18.83
C ASP A 439 29.29 26.59 19.18
N GLU A 440 28.00 26.80 18.95
CA GLU A 440 26.94 25.87 19.38
C GLU A 440 26.08 25.38 18.19
N SER A 441 25.80 24.08 18.14
CA SER A 441 25.05 23.46 17.05
C SER A 441 23.56 23.70 17.23
N LEU A 442 22.91 24.34 16.25
CA LEU A 442 21.46 24.55 16.24
C LEU A 442 20.68 23.24 16.44
N VAL A 443 21.18 22.12 15.90
CA VAL A 443 20.57 20.80 16.07
C VAL A 443 20.50 20.43 17.55
N ASP A 444 21.57 20.66 18.31
CA ASP A 444 21.64 20.28 19.72
C ASP A 444 20.75 21.20 20.58
N VAL A 445 20.67 22.50 20.24
CA VAL A 445 19.76 23.47 20.88
C VAL A 445 18.29 23.09 20.66
N VAL A 446 17.94 22.75 19.42
CA VAL A 446 16.58 22.30 19.08
C VAL A 446 16.28 20.97 19.77
N GLU A 447 17.24 20.05 19.80
CA GLU A 447 17.11 18.77 20.46
C GLU A 447 16.82 18.94 21.96
N GLU A 448 17.61 19.73 22.67
CA GLU A 448 17.43 20.01 24.10
C GLU A 448 16.06 20.67 24.38
N PHE A 449 15.69 21.66 23.57
CA PHE A 449 14.41 22.38 23.73
C PHE A 449 13.19 21.47 23.53
N VAL A 450 13.21 20.65 22.47
CA VAL A 450 12.07 19.84 22.06
C VAL A 450 12.00 18.53 22.86
N ALA A 451 13.07 17.74 22.89
CA ALA A 451 13.09 16.47 23.64
C ALA A 451 12.94 16.72 25.14
N GLY A 452 13.52 17.81 25.67
CA GLY A 452 13.39 18.19 27.07
C GLY A 452 11.92 18.33 27.48
N ARG A 453 11.14 19.14 26.74
CA ARG A 453 9.71 19.32 27.02
C ARG A 453 8.88 18.06 26.77
N PHE A 454 9.19 17.33 25.71
CA PHE A 454 8.49 16.08 25.38
C PHE A 454 8.63 15.05 26.50
N PHE A 455 9.85 14.79 26.97
CA PHE A 455 10.09 13.82 28.04
C PHE A 455 9.67 14.33 29.44
N GLU A 456 9.72 15.64 29.69
CA GLU A 456 9.18 16.23 30.92
C GLU A 456 7.67 16.03 31.02
N SER A 457 6.94 16.31 29.92
CA SER A 457 5.49 16.09 29.83
C SER A 457 5.14 14.61 29.95
N LEU A 458 5.92 13.72 29.32
CA LEU A 458 5.74 12.26 29.45
C LEU A 458 5.93 11.76 30.89
N SER A 459 6.87 12.35 31.64
CA SER A 459 7.16 11.97 33.03
C SER A 459 6.15 12.53 34.03
N SER A 460 5.37 13.54 33.63
CA SER A 460 4.30 14.15 34.41
C SER A 460 2.97 14.11 33.63
N PRO A 461 2.47 12.91 33.27
CA PRO A 461 1.29 12.81 32.43
C PRO A 461 0.09 13.45 33.16
N PRO A 462 -0.74 14.25 32.47
CA PRO A 462 -1.92 14.82 33.09
C PRO A 462 -2.84 13.72 33.63
N THR A 463 -3.50 14.01 34.74
CA THR A 463 -4.62 13.16 35.19
C THR A 463 -5.69 13.22 34.11
N PRO A 464 -6.19 12.08 33.59
CA PRO A 464 -7.28 12.11 32.61
C PRO A 464 -8.43 12.92 33.21
N PRO A 465 -9.15 13.73 32.39
CA PRO A 465 -10.33 14.42 32.89
C PRO A 465 -11.24 13.36 33.51
N SER A 466 -11.51 13.49 34.80
CA SER A 466 -12.57 12.73 35.45
C SER A 466 -13.86 13.19 34.81
N GLY A 467 -14.24 12.55 33.70
CA GLY A 467 -15.58 12.62 33.19
C GLY A 467 -16.49 12.28 34.36
N THR A 468 -17.28 13.24 34.78
CA THR A 468 -18.46 12.94 35.59
C THR A 468 -19.21 11.86 34.84
N THR A 469 -19.19 10.64 35.36
CA THR A 469 -20.19 9.64 35.04
C THR A 469 -21.54 10.37 35.12
N PRO A 470 -22.37 10.36 34.06
CA PRO A 470 -23.73 10.85 34.21
C PRO A 470 -24.32 10.09 35.39
N GLU A 471 -24.80 10.81 36.40
CA GLU A 471 -25.60 10.19 37.46
C GLU A 471 -26.62 9.29 36.77
N ALA A 472 -26.65 8.03 37.20
CA ALA A 472 -27.68 7.11 36.78
C ALA A 472 -29.03 7.79 37.04
N ILE A 473 -29.71 8.17 35.95
CA ILE A 473 -31.10 8.59 36.02
C ILE A 473 -31.85 7.33 36.41
N ASP A 474 -32.16 7.23 37.70
CA ASP A 474 -33.05 6.22 38.26
C ASP A 474 -34.44 6.52 37.67
N ALA A 475 -34.72 5.88 36.53
CA ALA A 475 -36.03 5.94 35.91
C ALA A 475 -36.98 5.06 36.74
N ASP A 476 -37.58 5.68 37.74
CA ASP A 476 -38.77 5.18 38.42
C ASP A 476 -39.87 4.98 37.36
N PHE A 477 -40.15 3.72 36.99
CA PHE A 477 -41.32 3.36 36.21
C PHE A 477 -42.51 3.23 37.18
N PRO A 478 -43.57 4.05 37.06
CA PRO A 478 -44.83 3.75 37.74
C PRO A 478 -45.59 2.65 36.97
N ASP A 479 -46.11 1.69 37.74
CA ASP A 479 -46.91 0.51 37.33
C ASP A 479 -48.05 0.78 36.34
#